data_AF-A0A939YRI0-F1
#
_entry.id   AF-A0A939YRI0-F1
#
_cell.length_a   1.000
_cell.length_b   1.000
_cell.length_c   1.000
_cell.angle_alpha   90.00
_cell.angle_beta   90.00
_cell.angle_gamma   90.00
#
_symmetry.space_group_name_H-M   'P 1'
#
loop_
_entity.id
_entity.type
_entity.pdbx_description
1 polymer ?
#
loop_
_entity_poly.entity_id
_entity_poly.type
_entity_poly.pdbx_seq_one_letter_code
_entity_poly.pdbx_strand_id
1 'polypeptide(L)'
;DISGYNTSNLLYGASGENFNLTIVLIGTNSMSGSDYAIDGSGDITITGSGSLTVNGYVVGIDCNGTLNIEDSATVNASCGMSTGWGIWAYSIYIRGNANVTATGGKQGMYTSGWIISIDGNATVVASGNEYDLKPSNNLFVGDNTTLDCDNIYNHCIVTFNANGGSGTMPKQYIKHNTETALRANTFTNSGRTFTGWNTSANGSGTAYTDTQNVTLTEQNLTLYAQWSQGLLGDADGNGTVNATDALLILRHAMGVNANINLSLSDVDGNGTVNATDALLVLRMAMGVGQ
;
A
#
# COMPACT_ATOMS: atom_id res chain seq x y z
N ASP A 1 -9.42 -29.21 -12.09
CA ASP A 1 -9.27 -29.64 -10.69
C ASP A 1 -7.97 -30.44 -10.61
N ILE A 2 -6.96 -29.85 -9.95
CA ILE A 2 -5.66 -30.48 -9.74
C ILE A 2 -5.47 -30.89 -8.27
N SER A 3 -6.55 -31.13 -7.53
CA SER A 3 -6.45 -31.59 -6.14
C SER A 3 -5.75 -32.94 -6.02
N GLY A 4 -4.72 -33.01 -5.16
CA GLY A 4 -4.11 -34.27 -4.74
C GLY A 4 -3.00 -34.83 -5.64
N TYR A 5 -2.45 -34.04 -6.57
CA TYR A 5 -1.31 -34.46 -7.38
C TYR A 5 0.01 -34.41 -6.59
N ASN A 6 0.73 -35.53 -6.55
CA ASN A 6 2.05 -35.69 -5.92
C ASN A 6 3.00 -36.42 -6.88
N THR A 7 3.94 -35.68 -7.47
CA THR A 7 4.98 -36.19 -8.39
C THR A 7 6.26 -35.39 -8.19
N SER A 8 7.40 -35.84 -8.72
CA SER A 8 8.67 -35.11 -8.61
C SER A 8 8.59 -33.67 -9.16
N ASN A 9 7.89 -33.45 -10.30
CA ASN A 9 7.47 -32.15 -10.89
C ASN A 9 6.20 -32.41 -11.74
N LEU A 10 5.08 -31.66 -11.58
CA LEU A 10 3.83 -31.94 -12.33
C LEU A 10 3.70 -31.14 -13.64
N LEU A 11 4.19 -29.90 -13.64
CA LEU A 11 4.31 -29.05 -14.83
C LEU A 11 5.80 -28.78 -14.98
N TYR A 12 6.47 -29.68 -15.73
CA TYR A 12 7.90 -29.62 -15.99
C TYR A 12 8.09 -29.15 -17.43
N GLY A 13 8.55 -27.91 -17.62
CA GLY A 13 9.20 -27.55 -18.88
C GLY A 13 10.53 -28.29 -18.93
N ALA A 14 10.73 -29.17 -19.91
CA ALA A 14 12.04 -29.78 -20.11
C ALA A 14 13.12 -28.69 -20.18
N SER A 15 14.27 -28.92 -19.52
CA SER A 15 15.38 -27.97 -19.55
C SER A 15 15.76 -27.64 -20.99
N GLY A 16 15.58 -26.37 -21.38
CA GLY A 16 16.03 -25.84 -22.67
C GLY A 16 14.95 -25.38 -23.67
N GLU A 17 13.65 -25.56 -23.39
CA GLU A 17 12.58 -24.95 -24.20
C GLU A 17 11.70 -24.03 -23.36
N ASN A 18 11.49 -22.77 -23.81
CA ASN A 18 10.64 -21.79 -23.13
C ASN A 18 9.17 -22.19 -23.28
N PHE A 19 8.56 -22.70 -22.21
CA PHE A 19 7.13 -23.01 -22.17
C PHE A 19 6.38 -21.98 -21.34
N ASN A 20 5.41 -21.31 -21.98
CA ASN A 20 4.47 -20.45 -21.28
C ASN A 20 3.31 -21.27 -20.73
N LEU A 21 2.94 -21.02 -19.48
CA LEU A 21 1.92 -21.74 -18.75
C LEU A 21 0.79 -20.80 -18.34
N THR A 22 -0.46 -21.20 -18.59
CA THR A 22 -1.64 -20.50 -18.08
C THR A 22 -2.46 -21.44 -17.21
N ILE A 23 -2.67 -21.07 -15.96
CA ILE A 23 -3.46 -21.78 -14.97
C ILE A 23 -4.71 -20.95 -14.66
N VAL A 24 -5.88 -21.45 -15.05
CA VAL A 24 -7.16 -20.81 -14.71
C VAL A 24 -7.77 -21.52 -13.51
N LEU A 25 -7.80 -20.84 -12.36
CA LEU A 25 -8.28 -21.38 -11.10
C LEU A 25 -9.79 -21.29 -10.96
N ILE A 26 -10.38 -22.45 -10.67
CA ILE A 26 -11.78 -22.60 -10.26
C ILE A 26 -11.79 -23.48 -9.01
N GLY A 27 -12.54 -23.08 -7.99
CA GLY A 27 -12.62 -23.82 -6.72
C GLY A 27 -11.30 -23.80 -5.94
N THR A 28 -11.04 -24.86 -5.17
CA THR A 28 -9.84 -24.99 -4.33
C THR A 28 -8.93 -26.08 -4.88
N ASN A 29 -7.66 -25.75 -5.11
CA ASN A 29 -6.67 -26.65 -5.72
C ASN A 29 -5.43 -26.75 -4.84
N SER A 30 -4.75 -27.89 -4.87
CA SER A 30 -3.50 -28.08 -4.13
C SER A 30 -2.53 -29.00 -4.86
N MET A 31 -1.24 -28.71 -4.80
CA MET A 31 -0.18 -29.53 -5.39
C MET A 31 1.10 -29.49 -4.55
N SER A 32 1.92 -30.54 -4.71
CA SER A 32 3.21 -30.65 -4.03
C SER A 32 4.27 -31.27 -4.94
N GLY A 33 5.52 -30.83 -4.80
CA GLY A 33 6.66 -31.35 -5.56
C GLY A 33 7.86 -31.67 -4.67
N SER A 34 8.68 -32.64 -5.08
CA SER A 34 9.84 -33.09 -4.29
C SER A 34 11.01 -32.12 -4.32
N ASP A 35 11.08 -31.26 -5.34
CA ASP A 35 11.99 -30.12 -5.42
C ASP A 35 11.18 -28.86 -5.72
N TYR A 36 10.45 -28.86 -6.84
CA TYR A 36 9.62 -27.75 -7.32
C TYR A 36 8.16 -28.20 -7.45
N ALA A 37 7.20 -27.43 -6.94
CA ALA A 37 5.78 -27.77 -7.15
C ALA A 37 5.27 -27.27 -8.52
N ILE A 38 5.75 -26.11 -8.97
CA ILE A 38 5.59 -25.59 -10.33
C ILE A 38 6.98 -25.18 -10.84
N ASP A 39 7.36 -25.66 -12.02
CA ASP A 39 8.65 -25.36 -12.68
C ASP A 39 8.41 -24.91 -14.13
N GLY A 40 8.30 -23.60 -14.32
CA GLY A 40 8.12 -22.98 -15.63
C GLY A 40 9.43 -22.47 -16.20
N SER A 41 9.76 -22.92 -17.41
CA SER A 41 10.89 -22.40 -18.20
C SER A 41 10.59 -21.06 -18.91
N GLY A 42 9.31 -20.68 -19.04
CA GLY A 42 8.84 -19.42 -19.62
C GLY A 42 7.94 -18.62 -18.68
N ASP A 43 7.01 -17.85 -19.24
CA ASP A 43 6.05 -17.05 -18.46
C ASP A 43 4.97 -17.95 -17.82
N ILE A 44 4.57 -17.64 -16.59
CA ILE A 44 3.46 -18.31 -15.91
C ILE A 44 2.36 -17.28 -15.64
N THR A 45 1.13 -17.59 -16.01
CA THR A 45 -0.06 -16.78 -15.69
C THR A 45 -1.01 -17.60 -14.84
N ILE A 46 -1.34 -17.14 -13.64
CA ILE A 46 -2.33 -17.71 -12.74
C ILE A 46 -3.49 -16.73 -12.64
N THR A 47 -4.69 -17.15 -13.00
CA THR A 47 -5.87 -16.28 -13.12
C THR A 47 -7.15 -16.97 -12.65
N GLY A 48 -8.29 -16.28 -12.72
CA GLY A 48 -9.59 -16.78 -12.28
C GLY A 48 -9.95 -16.38 -10.86
N SER A 49 -10.88 -17.12 -10.24
CA SER A 49 -11.44 -16.78 -8.92
C SER A 49 -11.23 -17.88 -7.87
N GLY A 50 -10.50 -18.95 -8.23
CA GLY A 50 -10.19 -20.07 -7.34
C GLY A 50 -8.92 -19.85 -6.52
N SER A 51 -8.62 -20.85 -5.69
CA SER A 51 -7.38 -20.91 -4.91
C SER A 51 -6.47 -22.06 -5.35
N LEU A 52 -5.16 -21.85 -5.15
CA LEU A 52 -4.10 -22.81 -5.40
C LEU A 52 -3.11 -22.78 -4.24
N THR A 53 -2.93 -23.92 -3.57
CA THR A 53 -1.87 -24.13 -2.58
C THR A 53 -0.76 -24.99 -3.18
N VAL A 54 0.46 -24.49 -3.22
CA VAL A 54 1.63 -25.18 -3.76
C VAL A 54 2.70 -25.36 -2.69
N ASN A 55 3.21 -26.59 -2.55
CA ASN A 55 4.24 -26.94 -1.57
C ASN A 55 5.41 -27.62 -2.27
N GLY A 56 6.50 -26.88 -2.50
CA GLY A 56 7.75 -27.46 -2.98
C GLY A 56 8.70 -27.79 -1.82
N TYR A 57 9.73 -28.59 -2.08
CA TYR A 57 10.81 -28.72 -1.10
C TYR A 57 11.81 -27.57 -1.22
N VAL A 58 12.30 -27.30 -2.43
CA VAL A 58 13.27 -26.23 -2.74
C VAL A 58 12.55 -24.93 -3.10
N VAL A 59 11.57 -24.98 -4.01
CA VAL A 59 10.78 -23.81 -4.43
C VAL A 59 9.31 -24.17 -4.56
N GLY A 60 8.41 -23.33 -4.02
CA GLY A 60 6.98 -23.48 -4.28
C GLY A 60 6.65 -23.25 -5.76
N ILE A 61 6.90 -22.04 -6.27
CA ILE A 61 6.73 -21.67 -7.68
C ILE A 61 8.07 -21.20 -8.25
N ASP A 62 8.58 -21.89 -9.26
CA ASP A 62 9.74 -21.49 -10.05
C ASP A 62 9.27 -21.03 -11.44
N CYS A 63 9.57 -19.79 -11.80
CA CYS A 63 9.17 -19.15 -13.06
C CYS A 63 10.36 -18.44 -13.71
N ASN A 64 11.00 -19.06 -14.68
CA ASN A 64 12.15 -18.47 -15.40
C ASN A 64 11.78 -17.24 -16.26
N GLY A 65 10.48 -17.01 -16.52
CA GLY A 65 9.97 -15.80 -17.13
C GLY A 65 9.23 -14.89 -16.15
N THR A 66 8.13 -14.33 -16.64
CA THR A 66 7.23 -13.45 -15.88
C THR A 66 6.14 -14.27 -15.21
N LEU A 67 6.01 -14.14 -13.90
CA LEU A 67 4.88 -14.65 -13.14
C LEU A 67 3.79 -13.57 -13.04
N ASN A 68 2.68 -13.79 -13.72
CA ASN A 68 1.47 -12.97 -13.62
C ASN A 68 0.45 -13.68 -12.72
N ILE A 69 -0.01 -13.01 -11.67
CA ILE A 69 -1.13 -13.47 -10.84
C ILE A 69 -2.20 -12.40 -10.89
N GLU A 70 -3.33 -12.72 -11.51
CA GLU A 70 -4.33 -11.73 -11.93
C GLU A 70 -5.75 -12.12 -11.46
N ASP A 71 -6.73 -11.29 -11.82
CA ASP A 71 -8.13 -11.42 -11.45
C ASP A 71 -8.34 -11.53 -9.93
N SER A 72 -8.97 -12.59 -9.44
CA SER A 72 -9.23 -12.83 -8.01
C SER A 72 -8.57 -14.14 -7.55
N ALA A 73 -7.47 -14.52 -8.22
CA ALA A 73 -6.77 -15.76 -7.91
C ALA A 73 -6.13 -15.70 -6.53
N THR A 74 -6.27 -16.76 -5.74
CA THR A 74 -5.58 -16.91 -4.46
C THR A 74 -4.47 -17.94 -4.58
N VAL A 75 -3.22 -17.54 -4.38
CA VAL A 75 -2.04 -18.40 -4.51
C VAL A 75 -1.29 -18.46 -3.18
N ASN A 76 -1.15 -19.66 -2.62
CA ASN A 76 -0.36 -19.91 -1.42
C ASN A 76 0.82 -20.80 -1.80
N ALA A 77 2.03 -20.24 -1.84
CA ALA A 77 3.24 -20.95 -2.24
C ALA A 77 4.20 -21.08 -1.07
N SER A 78 4.68 -22.29 -0.82
CA SER A 78 5.65 -22.54 0.25
C SER A 78 6.79 -23.47 -0.19
N CYS A 79 7.92 -23.36 0.50
CA CYS A 79 8.99 -24.36 0.43
C CYS A 79 9.28 -25.03 1.77
N GLY A 80 9.73 -26.28 1.75
CA GLY A 80 10.16 -27.01 2.94
C GLY A 80 11.63 -26.78 3.36
N MET A 81 12.49 -26.33 2.45
CA MET A 81 13.93 -26.18 2.69
C MET A 81 14.25 -24.82 3.33
N SER A 82 15.13 -24.81 4.34
CA SER A 82 15.54 -23.59 5.04
C SER A 82 16.26 -22.56 4.15
N THR A 83 16.82 -23.01 3.04
CA THR A 83 17.47 -22.17 2.02
C THR A 83 16.62 -21.96 0.77
N GLY A 84 15.38 -22.47 0.77
CA GLY A 84 14.45 -22.42 -0.36
C GLY A 84 13.63 -21.14 -0.47
N TRP A 85 12.79 -21.08 -1.50
CA TRP A 85 11.97 -19.93 -1.85
C TRP A 85 10.48 -20.28 -1.89
N GLY A 86 9.62 -19.41 -1.35
CA GLY A 86 8.17 -19.58 -1.58
C GLY A 86 7.85 -19.42 -3.06
N ILE A 87 8.26 -18.30 -3.63
CA ILE A 87 8.17 -17.98 -5.05
C ILE A 87 9.51 -17.46 -5.56
N TRP A 88 9.94 -17.98 -6.71
CA TRP A 88 11.05 -17.46 -7.49
C TRP A 88 10.54 -17.14 -8.89
N ALA A 89 10.82 -15.93 -9.39
CA ALA A 89 10.54 -15.60 -10.79
C ALA A 89 11.55 -14.61 -11.36
N TYR A 90 11.61 -14.45 -12.69
CA TYR A 90 12.42 -13.36 -13.27
C TYR A 90 11.77 -11.99 -13.03
N SER A 91 10.46 -11.90 -13.22
CA SER A 91 9.62 -10.75 -12.87
C SER A 91 8.28 -11.21 -12.32
N ILE A 92 7.67 -10.41 -11.46
CA ILE A 92 6.39 -10.74 -10.81
C ILE A 92 5.42 -9.57 -10.99
N TYR A 93 4.24 -9.85 -11.52
CA TYR A 93 3.11 -8.94 -11.59
C TYR A 93 1.93 -9.55 -10.83
N ILE A 94 1.42 -8.83 -9.84
CA ILE A 94 0.25 -9.23 -9.06
C ILE A 94 -0.78 -8.12 -9.22
N ARG A 95 -1.93 -8.44 -9.82
CA ARG A 95 -2.90 -7.46 -10.30
C ARG A 95 -4.33 -7.81 -9.89
N GLY A 96 -5.23 -6.86 -10.08
CA GLY A 96 -6.66 -7.08 -9.82
C GLY A 96 -6.95 -7.21 -8.32
N ASN A 97 -7.67 -8.26 -7.92
CA ASN A 97 -7.96 -8.62 -6.52
C ASN A 97 -7.20 -9.90 -6.10
N ALA A 98 -6.07 -10.20 -6.75
CA ALA A 98 -5.28 -11.39 -6.45
C ALA A 98 -4.74 -11.39 -5.01
N ASN A 99 -4.69 -12.57 -4.40
CA ASN A 99 -4.16 -12.76 -3.04
C ASN A 99 -2.99 -13.73 -3.10
N VAL A 100 -1.80 -13.30 -2.71
CA VAL A 100 -0.58 -14.10 -2.78
C VAL A 100 0.03 -14.23 -1.39
N THR A 101 0.19 -15.47 -0.93
CA THR A 101 0.99 -15.79 0.25
C THR A 101 2.21 -16.59 -0.20
N ALA A 102 3.40 -16.13 0.12
CA ALA A 102 4.65 -16.79 -0.25
C ALA A 102 5.55 -17.01 0.98
N THR A 103 5.74 -18.26 1.37
CA THR A 103 6.53 -18.62 2.57
C THR A 103 7.77 -19.41 2.15
N GLY A 104 8.93 -18.77 2.24
CA GLY A 104 10.20 -19.42 1.96
C GLY A 104 11.02 -19.68 3.22
N GLY A 105 11.93 -20.64 3.15
CA GLY A 105 12.94 -20.79 4.18
C GLY A 105 13.94 -19.64 4.15
N LYS A 106 14.40 -19.23 2.96
CA LYS A 106 15.33 -18.11 2.80
C LYS A 106 14.60 -16.81 2.48
N GLN A 107 13.82 -16.82 1.40
CA GLN A 107 13.00 -15.69 0.99
C GLN A 107 11.58 -16.10 0.63
N GLY A 108 10.59 -15.31 1.07
CA GLY A 108 9.20 -15.50 0.69
C GLY A 108 9.03 -15.41 -0.82
N MET A 109 9.40 -14.25 -1.40
CA MET A 109 9.48 -14.08 -2.85
C MET A 109 10.82 -13.51 -3.27
N TYR A 110 11.37 -14.04 -4.35
CA TYR A 110 12.63 -13.62 -4.94
C TYR A 110 12.47 -13.33 -6.43
N THR A 111 13.12 -12.25 -6.89
CA THR A 111 13.27 -12.00 -8.33
C THR A 111 14.72 -11.91 -8.77
N SER A 112 15.07 -12.47 -9.93
CA SER A 112 16.41 -12.39 -10.52
C SER A 112 16.56 -11.32 -11.60
N GLY A 113 15.44 -10.86 -12.18
CA GLY A 113 15.44 -10.01 -13.36
C GLY A 113 15.25 -8.54 -13.02
N TRP A 114 14.03 -8.13 -12.72
CA TRP A 114 13.71 -6.71 -12.81
C TRP A 114 12.67 -6.27 -11.79
N ILE A 115 11.41 -6.67 -11.89
CA ILE A 115 10.36 -5.92 -11.20
C ILE A 115 9.46 -6.83 -10.37
N ILE A 116 9.10 -6.35 -9.17
CA ILE A 116 7.85 -6.75 -8.52
C ILE A 116 6.91 -5.57 -8.67
N SER A 117 5.79 -5.77 -9.38
CA SER A 117 4.72 -4.79 -9.53
C SER A 117 3.46 -5.36 -8.92
N ILE A 118 2.90 -4.65 -7.95
CA ILE A 118 1.66 -5.01 -7.28
C ILE A 118 0.69 -3.87 -7.54
N ASP A 119 -0.43 -4.16 -8.20
CA ASP A 119 -1.46 -3.17 -8.55
C ASP A 119 -2.89 -3.68 -8.30
N GLY A 120 -3.88 -2.80 -8.46
CA GLY A 120 -5.26 -3.10 -8.12
C GLY A 120 -5.53 -3.13 -6.61
N ASN A 121 -6.41 -4.03 -6.18
CA ASN A 121 -6.71 -4.38 -4.78
C ASN A 121 -5.95 -5.63 -4.34
N ALA A 122 -4.81 -5.92 -4.98
CA ALA A 122 -4.03 -7.11 -4.67
C ALA A 122 -3.49 -7.09 -3.23
N THR A 123 -3.43 -8.28 -2.64
CA THR A 123 -2.84 -8.50 -1.31
C THR A 123 -1.67 -9.46 -1.44
N VAL A 124 -0.52 -9.06 -0.91
CA VAL A 124 0.71 -9.85 -0.92
C VAL A 124 1.26 -9.97 0.49
N VAL A 125 1.45 -11.21 0.93
CA VAL A 125 2.15 -11.57 2.17
C VAL A 125 3.32 -12.45 1.78
N ALA A 126 4.53 -12.02 2.11
CA ALA A 126 5.72 -12.82 1.89
C ALA A 126 6.51 -12.94 3.20
N SER A 127 7.08 -14.12 3.44
CA SER A 127 7.88 -14.37 4.64
C SER A 127 9.07 -15.25 4.32
N GLY A 128 10.24 -14.85 4.83
CA GLY A 128 11.47 -15.63 4.72
C GLY A 128 12.43 -15.33 5.86
N ASN A 129 13.34 -16.26 6.19
CA ASN A 129 14.26 -16.05 7.30
C ASN A 129 15.31 -14.97 7.02
N GLU A 130 15.67 -14.73 5.75
CA GLU A 130 16.63 -13.69 5.37
C GLU A 130 15.92 -12.41 4.92
N TYR A 131 14.94 -12.53 4.02
CA TYR A 131 14.12 -11.43 3.51
C TYR A 131 12.71 -11.92 3.20
N ASP A 132 11.71 -11.08 3.42
CA ASP A 132 10.34 -11.37 2.98
C ASP A 132 10.25 -11.28 1.46
N LEU A 133 10.77 -10.17 0.93
CA LEU A 133 10.88 -9.90 -0.50
C LEU A 133 12.31 -9.51 -0.89
N LYS A 134 12.78 -10.07 -2.00
CA LYS A 134 14.04 -9.67 -2.62
C LYS A 134 13.83 -9.25 -4.08
N PRO A 135 13.31 -8.03 -4.32
CA PRO A 135 13.33 -7.43 -5.65
C PRO A 135 14.78 -7.19 -6.08
N SER A 136 15.17 -7.66 -7.27
CA SER A 136 16.51 -7.35 -7.81
C SER A 136 16.60 -5.93 -8.38
N ASN A 137 15.47 -5.29 -8.72
CA ASN A 137 15.42 -3.89 -9.12
C ASN A 137 14.28 -3.15 -8.40
N ASN A 138 13.42 -2.42 -9.12
CA ASN A 138 12.38 -1.59 -8.52
C ASN A 138 11.19 -2.42 -8.02
N LEU A 139 10.71 -2.12 -6.82
CA LEU A 139 9.43 -2.56 -6.28
C LEU A 139 8.39 -1.46 -6.50
N PHE A 140 7.35 -1.76 -7.26
CA PHE A 140 6.21 -0.86 -7.48
C PHE A 140 4.98 -1.40 -6.76
N VAL A 141 4.39 -0.57 -5.89
CA VAL A 141 3.22 -0.93 -5.08
C VAL A 141 2.17 0.14 -5.27
N GLY A 142 1.05 -0.20 -5.93
CA GLY A 142 -0.05 0.70 -6.24
C GLY A 142 -0.77 1.19 -4.98
N ASP A 143 -1.49 2.32 -5.09
CA ASP A 143 -2.09 3.00 -3.93
C ASP A 143 -3.24 2.24 -3.25
N ASN A 144 -3.86 1.27 -3.93
CA ASN A 144 -4.94 0.46 -3.34
C ASN A 144 -4.52 -1.00 -3.05
N THR A 145 -3.21 -1.25 -2.99
CA THR A 145 -2.66 -2.59 -2.75
C THR A 145 -2.19 -2.76 -1.32
N THR A 146 -2.26 -4.00 -0.84
CA THR A 146 -1.73 -4.37 0.47
C THR A 146 -0.47 -5.20 0.28
N LEU A 147 0.66 -4.69 0.77
CA LEU A 147 1.89 -5.45 0.89
C LEU A 147 2.23 -5.57 2.37
N ASP A 148 2.20 -6.79 2.89
CA ASP A 148 2.56 -7.09 4.28
C ASP A 148 3.90 -7.82 4.33
N CYS A 149 4.96 -7.02 4.30
CA CYS A 149 6.36 -7.45 4.37
C CYS A 149 7.15 -6.42 5.18
N ASP A 150 8.02 -6.88 6.05
CA ASP A 150 8.77 -6.04 6.98
C ASP A 150 10.28 -6.03 6.66
N ASN A 151 10.82 -7.06 6.03
CA ASN A 151 12.24 -7.12 5.65
C ASN A 151 12.42 -7.27 4.13
N ILE A 152 12.36 -6.13 3.42
CA ILE A 152 12.55 -6.08 1.97
C ILE A 152 14.00 -5.71 1.65
N TYR A 153 14.64 -6.52 0.80
CA TYR A 153 16.03 -6.28 0.41
C TYR A 153 16.19 -4.92 -0.29
N ASN A 154 17.14 -4.12 0.19
CA ASN A 154 17.55 -2.86 -0.42
C ASN A 154 16.41 -1.83 -0.62
N HIS A 155 15.37 -1.90 0.21
CA HIS A 155 14.26 -0.96 0.24
C HIS A 155 14.02 -0.43 1.65
N CYS A 156 13.70 0.85 1.72
CA CYS A 156 13.27 1.55 2.91
C CYS A 156 11.73 1.52 2.98
N ILE A 157 11.18 1.23 4.16
CA ILE A 157 9.75 1.19 4.43
C ILE A 157 9.36 2.48 5.16
N VAL A 158 8.50 3.28 4.55
CA VAL A 158 7.92 4.48 5.13
C VAL A 158 6.53 4.16 5.66
N THR A 159 6.35 4.32 6.98
CA THR A 159 5.06 4.18 7.66
C THR A 159 4.52 5.56 8.01
N PHE A 160 3.31 5.87 7.55
CA PHE A 160 2.63 7.13 7.84
C PHE A 160 1.72 6.97 9.04
N ASN A 161 1.83 7.89 10.00
CA ASN A 161 1.03 7.93 11.21
C ASN A 161 0.22 9.23 11.27
N ALA A 162 -1.11 9.11 11.46
CA ALA A 162 -2.02 10.26 11.50
C ALA A 162 -1.78 11.20 12.70
N ASN A 163 -1.05 10.75 13.72
CA ASN A 163 -0.62 11.53 14.88
C ASN A 163 -1.77 12.32 15.55
N GLY A 164 -2.81 11.59 15.96
CA GLY A 164 -4.04 12.16 16.51
C GLY A 164 -5.09 12.58 15.46
N GLY A 165 -4.78 12.46 14.17
CA GLY A 165 -5.75 12.52 13.08
C GLY A 165 -6.53 11.21 12.88
N SER A 166 -7.27 11.12 11.78
CA SER A 166 -8.10 10.01 11.33
C SER A 166 -7.76 9.60 9.89
N GLY A 167 -8.10 8.36 9.53
CA GLY A 167 -7.82 7.77 8.22
C GLY A 167 -6.71 6.72 8.27
N THR A 168 -6.43 6.12 7.11
CA THR A 168 -5.37 5.11 6.93
C THR A 168 -4.58 5.42 5.67
N MET A 169 -3.28 5.18 5.70
CA MET A 169 -2.41 5.28 4.53
C MET A 169 -1.61 3.98 4.37
N PRO A 170 -1.47 3.46 3.14
CA PRO A 170 -0.64 2.30 2.89
C PRO A 170 0.85 2.64 3.09
N LYS A 171 1.62 1.67 3.61
CA LYS A 171 3.09 1.74 3.68
C LYS A 171 3.65 2.09 2.30
N GLN A 172 4.69 2.93 2.26
CA GLN A 172 5.40 3.26 1.04
C GLN A 172 6.78 2.60 1.04
N TYR A 173 7.17 2.05 -0.11
CA TYR A 173 8.42 1.32 -0.28
C TYR A 173 9.32 2.11 -1.23
N ILE A 174 10.49 2.50 -0.77
CA ILE A 174 11.44 3.33 -1.52
C ILE A 174 12.73 2.54 -1.69
N LYS A 175 13.22 2.43 -2.92
CA LYS A 175 14.52 1.80 -3.17
C LYS A 175 15.62 2.62 -2.49
N HIS A 176 16.51 1.94 -1.78
CA HIS A 176 17.61 2.58 -1.05
C HIS A 176 18.43 3.47 -1.99
N ASN A 177 18.85 4.65 -1.49
CA ASN A 177 19.61 5.66 -2.25
C ASN A 177 18.95 6.12 -3.56
N THR A 178 17.63 6.02 -3.68
CA THR A 178 16.87 6.51 -4.84
C THR A 178 15.99 7.67 -4.41
N GLU A 179 16.04 8.78 -5.16
CA GLU A 179 15.15 9.91 -4.93
C GLU A 179 13.72 9.52 -5.31
N THR A 180 12.77 9.67 -4.38
CA THR A 180 11.37 9.31 -4.59
C THR A 180 10.47 10.27 -3.82
N ALA A 181 9.38 10.72 -4.45
CA ALA A 181 8.37 11.55 -3.80
C ALA A 181 7.61 10.75 -2.72
N LEU A 182 7.40 11.35 -1.55
CA LEU A 182 6.48 10.79 -0.55
C LEU A 182 5.05 10.74 -1.09
N ARG A 183 4.25 9.78 -0.61
CA ARG A 183 2.81 9.76 -0.86
C ARG A 183 2.15 11.02 -0.29
N ALA A 184 1.18 11.55 -1.04
CA ALA A 184 0.35 12.66 -0.59
C ALA A 184 -0.44 12.26 0.67
N ASN A 185 -0.54 13.17 1.64
CA ASN A 185 -1.32 12.94 2.84
C ASN A 185 -2.80 12.68 2.52
N THR A 186 -3.37 11.61 3.09
CA THR A 186 -4.82 11.35 3.05
C THR A 186 -5.48 11.39 4.44
N PHE A 187 -4.70 11.63 5.50
CA PHE A 187 -5.25 11.80 6.84
C PHE A 187 -5.98 13.12 6.99
N THR A 188 -6.95 13.13 7.91
CA THR A 188 -7.68 14.33 8.32
C THR A 188 -7.56 14.52 9.83
N ASN A 189 -7.68 15.76 10.31
CA ASN A 189 -7.74 16.04 11.74
C ASN A 189 -8.73 17.18 11.98
N SER A 190 -9.87 16.86 12.61
CA SER A 190 -10.94 17.85 12.80
C SER A 190 -10.43 19.04 13.60
N GLY A 191 -10.63 20.26 13.07
CA GLY A 191 -10.15 21.50 13.69
C GLY A 191 -8.71 21.85 13.39
N ARG A 192 -8.02 21.09 12.52
CA ARG A 192 -6.58 21.25 12.28
C ARG A 192 -6.20 21.06 10.82
N THR A 193 -5.18 21.81 10.40
CA THR A 193 -4.63 21.74 9.03
C THR A 193 -3.31 20.98 9.05
N PHE A 194 -3.12 20.09 8.08
CA PHE A 194 -1.87 19.35 7.92
C PHE A 194 -0.74 20.32 7.53
N THR A 195 0.38 20.31 8.26
CA THR A 195 1.52 21.20 8.02
C THR A 195 2.73 20.49 7.43
N GLY A 196 2.72 19.16 7.40
CA GLY A 196 3.83 18.33 6.93
C GLY A 196 4.02 17.09 7.79
N TRP A 197 5.07 16.35 7.47
CA TRP A 197 5.50 15.16 8.18
C TRP A 197 6.66 15.46 9.13
N ASN A 198 6.79 14.68 10.20
CA ASN A 198 7.96 14.74 11.08
C ASN A 198 8.39 13.34 11.54
N THR A 199 9.68 13.11 11.76
CA THR A 199 10.17 11.82 12.29
C THR A 199 9.86 11.59 13.78
N SER A 200 9.37 12.61 14.49
CA SER A 200 8.92 12.52 15.87
C SER A 200 7.49 13.06 16.01
N ALA A 201 6.64 12.34 16.76
CA ALA A 201 5.23 12.70 16.95
C ALA A 201 5.02 14.11 17.51
N ASN A 202 5.92 14.57 18.39
CA ASN A 202 5.92 15.90 19.01
C ASN A 202 6.51 17.01 18.13
N GLY A 203 6.95 16.71 16.90
CA GLY A 203 7.53 17.68 15.97
C GLY A 203 9.02 18.01 16.18
N SER A 204 9.72 17.37 17.13
CA SER A 204 11.14 17.66 17.40
C SER A 204 12.12 16.98 16.44
N GLY A 205 11.64 16.13 15.55
CA GLY A 205 12.45 15.41 14.57
C GLY A 205 12.64 16.18 13.27
N THR A 206 13.07 15.47 12.23
CA THR A 206 13.25 16.01 10.89
C THR A 206 11.90 16.23 10.22
N ALA A 207 11.66 17.46 9.73
CA ALA A 207 10.43 17.82 9.02
C ALA A 207 10.53 17.49 7.52
N TYR A 208 9.43 17.06 6.94
CA TYR A 208 9.26 16.88 5.50
C TYR A 208 7.95 17.53 5.02
N THR A 209 7.97 18.16 3.85
CA THR A 209 6.74 18.70 3.24
C THR A 209 5.91 17.58 2.61
N ASP A 210 4.63 17.85 2.32
CA ASP A 210 3.83 16.89 1.58
C ASP A 210 4.44 16.62 0.20
N THR A 211 4.37 15.38 -0.27
CA THR A 211 4.93 14.92 -1.56
C THR A 211 6.42 15.21 -1.79
N GLN A 212 7.18 15.51 -0.73
CA GLN A 212 8.60 15.85 -0.84
C GLN A 212 9.40 14.70 -1.48
N ASN A 213 10.32 15.03 -2.40
CA ASN A 213 11.34 14.08 -2.85
C ASN A 213 12.33 13.79 -1.72
N VAL A 214 12.47 12.51 -1.37
CA VAL A 214 13.38 12.02 -0.33
C VAL A 214 14.32 10.96 -0.89
N THR A 215 15.53 10.91 -0.32
CA THR A 215 16.50 9.84 -0.55
C THR A 215 16.78 9.19 0.79
N LEU A 216 16.38 7.92 0.95
CA LEU A 216 16.46 7.22 2.22
C LEU A 216 17.61 6.20 2.25
N THR A 217 18.28 6.13 3.39
CA THR A 217 19.34 5.15 3.71
C THR A 217 18.94 4.16 4.80
N GLU A 218 18.00 4.55 5.66
CA GLU A 218 17.54 3.72 6.78
C GLU A 218 16.39 2.80 6.34
N GLN A 219 16.41 1.54 6.78
CA GLN A 219 15.45 0.52 6.33
C GLN A 219 14.00 0.83 6.74
N ASN A 220 13.78 1.54 7.85
CA ASN A 220 12.45 1.85 8.36
C ASN A 220 12.36 3.31 8.81
N LEU A 221 11.37 4.04 8.29
CA LEU A 221 11.10 5.43 8.63
C LEU A 221 9.62 5.57 9.03
N THR A 222 9.35 6.08 10.22
CA THR A 222 7.98 6.49 10.58
C THR A 222 7.84 8.00 10.46
N LEU A 223 6.83 8.44 9.71
CA LEU A 223 6.48 9.84 9.53
C LEU A 223 5.16 10.13 10.23
N TYR A 224 5.19 11.07 11.16
CA TYR A 224 4.04 11.53 11.93
C TYR A 224 3.49 12.81 11.32
N ALA A 225 2.20 12.81 11.00
CA ALA A 225 1.52 14.01 10.53
C ALA A 225 1.63 15.13 11.57
N GLN A 226 1.98 16.33 11.14
CA GLN A 226 1.98 17.53 11.97
C GLN A 226 0.77 18.37 11.61
N TRP A 227 0.19 18.97 12.64
CA TRP A 227 -1.10 19.64 12.56
C TRP A 227 -1.01 21.01 13.23
N SER A 228 -1.34 22.08 12.51
CA SER A 228 -1.60 23.39 13.12
C SER A 228 -3.06 23.51 13.53
N GLN A 229 -3.37 24.40 14.49
CA GLN A 229 -4.77 24.77 14.70
C GLN A 229 -5.34 25.31 13.39
N GLY A 230 -6.57 24.90 13.06
CA GLY A 230 -7.28 25.41 11.91
C GLY A 230 -7.57 26.90 12.06
N LEU A 231 -7.85 27.57 10.94
CA LEU A 231 -8.19 28.97 10.96
C LEU A 231 -9.62 29.13 11.49
N LEU A 232 -9.83 30.03 12.44
CA LEU A 232 -11.18 30.38 12.87
C LEU A 232 -11.95 30.95 11.66
N GLY A 233 -13.06 30.32 11.31
CA GLY A 233 -13.85 30.60 10.12
C GLY A 233 -13.62 29.66 8.93
N ASP A 234 -12.64 28.77 8.98
CA ASP A 234 -12.41 27.71 7.98
C ASP A 234 -13.33 26.52 8.27
N ALA A 235 -14.53 26.58 7.69
CA ALA A 235 -15.63 25.68 8.02
C ALA A 235 -15.49 24.31 7.35
N ASP A 236 -14.82 24.22 6.20
CA ASP A 236 -14.52 22.93 5.55
C ASP A 236 -13.16 22.34 5.95
N GLY A 237 -12.31 23.11 6.65
CA GLY A 237 -11.00 22.67 7.11
C GLY A 237 -9.95 22.62 6.00
N ASN A 238 -10.16 23.32 4.88
CA ASN A 238 -9.25 23.32 3.74
C ASN A 238 -7.98 24.17 3.94
N GLY A 239 -7.86 24.86 5.08
CA GLY A 239 -6.73 25.72 5.43
C GLY A 239 -6.86 27.17 4.95
N THR A 240 -7.99 27.57 4.39
CA THR A 240 -8.28 28.94 3.93
C THR A 240 -9.65 29.40 4.41
N VAL A 241 -9.79 30.69 4.72
CA VAL A 241 -11.10 31.28 5.08
C VAL A 241 -11.63 32.04 3.87
N ASN A 242 -12.67 31.51 3.23
CA ASN A 242 -13.25 32.08 2.02
C ASN A 242 -14.80 32.05 2.02
N ALA A 243 -15.44 32.52 0.93
CA ALA A 243 -16.89 32.60 0.87
C ALA A 243 -17.59 31.22 0.86
N THR A 244 -16.88 30.16 0.51
CA THR A 244 -17.37 28.77 0.60
C THR A 244 -17.61 28.39 2.04
N ASP A 245 -16.71 28.78 2.96
CA ASP A 245 -16.87 28.54 4.39
C ASP A 245 -18.11 29.23 4.96
N ALA A 246 -18.30 30.50 4.60
CA ALA A 246 -19.49 31.25 4.98
C ALA A 246 -20.78 30.57 4.49
N LEU A 247 -20.78 30.07 3.25
CA LEU A 247 -21.92 29.36 2.68
C LEU A 247 -22.20 28.04 3.42
N LEU A 248 -21.16 27.31 3.79
CA LEU A 248 -21.27 26.06 4.55
C LEU A 248 -21.85 26.28 5.95
N ILE A 249 -21.39 27.31 6.64
CA ILE A 249 -21.94 27.73 7.94
C ILE A 249 -23.41 28.13 7.78
N LEU A 250 -23.76 28.89 6.73
CA LEU A 250 -25.14 29.30 6.49
C LEU A 250 -26.06 28.10 6.21
N ARG A 251 -25.58 27.11 5.43
CA ARG A 251 -26.32 25.86 5.20
C ARG A 251 -26.57 25.11 6.51
N HIS A 252 -25.55 25.00 7.35
CA HIS A 252 -25.69 24.39 8.68
C HIS A 252 -26.72 25.14 9.54
N ALA A 253 -26.63 26.47 9.61
CA ALA A 253 -27.56 27.31 10.37
C ALA A 253 -29.03 27.17 9.90
N MET A 254 -29.22 26.88 8.61
CA MET A 254 -30.53 26.62 8.00
C MET A 254 -31.04 25.19 8.21
N GLY A 255 -30.29 24.34 8.92
CA GLY A 255 -30.63 22.93 9.12
C GLY A 255 -30.44 22.06 7.86
N VAL A 256 -29.77 22.58 6.83
CA VAL A 256 -29.38 21.80 5.66
C VAL A 256 -28.11 21.06 6.01
N ASN A 257 -28.11 19.72 5.87
CA ASN A 257 -26.95 18.91 6.19
C ASN A 257 -25.72 19.43 5.43
N ALA A 258 -24.75 19.92 6.18
CA ALA A 258 -23.48 20.46 5.71
C ALA A 258 -22.43 19.84 6.62
N ASN A 259 -21.50 19.10 6.02
CA ASN A 259 -20.38 18.53 6.76
C ASN A 259 -19.41 19.68 7.03
N ILE A 260 -19.54 20.29 8.21
CA ILE A 260 -18.73 21.45 8.63
C ILE A 260 -18.00 21.16 9.92
N ASN A 261 -16.91 21.88 10.11
CA ASN A 261 -16.11 21.86 11.30
C ASN A 261 -16.66 22.86 12.34
N LEU A 262 -17.50 22.36 13.26
CA LEU A 262 -18.17 23.19 14.25
C LEU A 262 -17.20 23.96 15.16
N SER A 263 -16.02 23.41 15.46
CA SER A 263 -15.05 24.08 16.35
C SER A 263 -14.34 25.26 15.71
N LEU A 264 -14.33 25.33 14.37
CA LEU A 264 -13.81 26.48 13.61
C LEU A 264 -14.92 27.42 13.16
N SER A 265 -16.18 27.02 13.27
CA SER A 265 -17.32 27.75 12.69
C SER A 265 -17.99 28.73 13.65
N ASP A 266 -17.77 28.63 14.96
CA ASP A 266 -18.24 29.61 15.96
C ASP A 266 -17.18 30.71 16.08
N VAL A 267 -17.25 31.69 15.17
CA VAL A 267 -16.20 32.70 15.02
C VAL A 267 -16.38 33.88 15.96
N ASP A 268 -17.58 34.09 16.50
CA ASP A 268 -17.83 35.08 17.55
C ASP A 268 -17.66 34.52 18.97
N GLY A 269 -17.52 33.20 19.11
CA GLY A 269 -17.25 32.51 20.37
C GLY A 269 -18.46 32.46 21.31
N ASN A 270 -19.67 32.63 20.79
CA ASN A 270 -20.90 32.65 21.59
C ASN A 270 -21.40 31.24 21.98
N GLY A 271 -20.77 30.17 21.46
CA GLY A 271 -21.11 28.77 21.70
C GLY A 271 -22.13 28.20 20.70
N THR A 272 -22.55 28.95 19.69
CA THR A 272 -23.53 28.53 18.68
C THR A 272 -23.08 28.91 17.28
N VAL A 273 -23.15 27.95 16.34
CA VAL A 273 -22.82 28.18 14.93
C VAL A 273 -24.09 28.61 14.18
N ASN A 274 -24.17 29.87 13.77
CA ASN A 274 -25.36 30.44 13.14
C ASN A 274 -25.06 31.41 11.98
N ALA A 275 -26.09 32.07 11.44
CA ALA A 275 -25.93 32.97 10.30
C ALA A 275 -25.05 34.20 10.59
N THR A 276 -24.88 34.57 11.86
CA THR A 276 -23.97 35.62 12.31
C THR A 276 -22.52 35.21 12.06
N ASP A 277 -22.17 33.97 12.38
CA ASP A 277 -20.85 33.41 12.10
C ASP A 277 -20.57 33.38 10.60
N ALA A 278 -21.54 32.92 9.80
CA ALA A 278 -21.43 32.93 8.34
C ALA A 278 -21.14 34.34 7.80
N LEU A 279 -21.81 35.36 8.33
CA LEU A 279 -21.57 36.74 7.94
C LEU A 279 -20.17 37.22 8.33
N LEU A 280 -19.69 36.87 9.53
CA LEU A 280 -18.35 37.21 9.99
C LEU A 280 -17.27 36.54 9.15
N VAL A 281 -17.44 35.27 8.80
CA VAL A 281 -16.55 34.54 7.88
C VAL A 281 -16.54 35.19 6.50
N LEU A 282 -17.70 35.59 5.97
CA LEU A 282 -17.77 36.30 4.69
C LEU A 282 -17.03 37.65 4.74
N ARG A 283 -17.12 38.38 5.85
CA ARG A 283 -16.35 39.62 6.06
C ARG A 283 -14.84 39.36 6.09
N MET A 284 -14.40 38.32 6.80
CA MET A 284 -13.00 37.89 6.85
C MET A 284 -12.49 37.54 5.44
N ALA A 285 -13.25 36.75 4.69
CA ALA A 285 -12.93 36.34 3.32
C ALA A 285 -12.78 37.52 2.35
N MET A 286 -13.54 38.60 2.55
CA MET A 286 -13.47 39.81 1.73
C MET A 286 -12.33 40.77 2.16
N GLY A 287 -11.52 40.42 3.16
CA GLY A 287 -10.46 41.29 3.69
C GLY A 287 -10.99 42.52 4.42
N VAL A 288 -12.27 42.51 4.79
CA VAL A 288 -12.93 43.61 5.51
C VAL A 288 -12.99 43.23 7.01
N GLY A 289 -11.81 42.98 7.59
CA GLY A 289 -11.65 42.49 8.95
C GLY A 289 -11.90 43.56 10.02
N GLN A 290 -12.86 43.26 10.90
CA GLN A 290 -13.37 43.93 12.11
C GLN A 290 -13.42 45.45 12.15
#